data_AF-A0A7C1UV21-F1
#
_entry.id   AF-A0A7C1UV21-F1
#
_cell.length_a   1.000
_cell.length_b   1.000
_cell.length_c   1.000
_cell.angle_alpha   90.00
_cell.angle_beta   90.00
_cell.angle_gamma   90.00
#
_symmetry.space_group_name_H-M   'P 1'
#
loop_
_entity.id
_entity.type
_entity.pdbx_description
1 polymer ?
#
loop_
_entity_poly.entity_id
_entity_poly.type
_entity_poly.pdbx_seq_one_letter_code
_entity_poly.pdbx_strand_id
1 'polypeptide(L)'
;MINRVQALAVLETLEYLRREGRIGAASAFLGSMLQMRPIVGISPGHGSVVGIARPRAWRRAVAHMMGLVAEQVGERPVHVAVGHGDREEEAVALAEELQHRFDVRELYITYFTPVMGTHTGPVLSLSFYVEESTPT
;
A
#
# COMPACT_ATOMS: atom_id res chain seq x y z
N MET A 1 -8.33 -8.62 15.26
CA MET A 1 -7.52 -7.93 14.24
C MET A 1 -7.09 -8.98 13.24
N ILE A 2 -7.29 -8.77 11.93
CA ILE A 2 -6.96 -9.76 10.89
C ILE A 2 -5.43 -9.82 10.79
N ASN A 3 -4.81 -10.76 11.52
CA ASN A 3 -3.36 -10.80 11.74
C ASN A 3 -2.54 -11.26 10.51
N ARG A 4 -3.19 -11.40 9.34
CA ARG A 4 -2.59 -11.97 8.12
C ARG A 4 -2.51 -11.00 6.94
N VAL A 5 -3.32 -9.94 6.95
CA VAL A 5 -3.39 -9.00 5.82
C VAL A 5 -2.35 -7.92 6.00
N GLN A 6 -1.51 -7.76 4.99
CA GLN A 6 -0.55 -6.67 4.89
C GLN A 6 -1.10 -5.62 3.95
N ALA A 7 -0.94 -4.34 4.32
CA ALA A 7 -1.42 -3.22 3.53
C ALA A 7 -0.31 -2.19 3.39
N LEU A 8 -0.07 -1.78 2.14
CA LEU A 8 0.85 -0.74 1.75
C LEU A 8 0.10 0.33 0.94
N ALA A 9 0.51 1.58 1.06
CA ALA A 9 -0.01 2.66 0.23
C ALA A 9 1.09 3.65 -0.16
N VAL A 10 1.08 4.05 -1.43
CA VAL A 10 1.86 5.17 -1.95
C VAL A 10 0.96 6.39 -2.00
N LEU A 11 1.39 7.46 -1.33
CA LEU A 11 0.64 8.72 -1.27
C LEU A 11 1.38 9.82 -2.01
N GLU A 12 0.65 10.85 -2.45
CA GLU A 12 1.27 12.05 -2.99
C GLU A 12 2.02 12.86 -1.94
N THR A 13 1.48 12.87 -0.71
CA THR A 13 1.98 13.61 0.45
C THR A 13 1.38 13.03 1.74
N LEU A 14 2.05 13.21 2.88
CA LEU A 14 1.47 12.90 4.19
C LEU A 14 0.53 13.99 4.72
N GLU A 15 0.40 15.12 4.02
CA GLU A 15 -0.37 16.28 4.49
C GLU A 15 -1.85 15.96 4.75
N TYR A 16 -2.48 15.15 3.89
CA TYR A 16 -3.87 14.72 4.08
C TYR A 16 -4.05 13.95 5.40
N LEU A 17 -3.17 12.97 5.65
CA LEU A 17 -3.19 12.19 6.88
C LEU A 17 -2.88 13.04 8.10
N ARG A 18 -1.98 14.03 7.96
CA ARG A 18 -1.59 14.97 9.02
C ARG A 18 -2.77 15.85 9.43
N ARG A 19 -3.41 16.50 8.45
CA ARG A 19 -4.51 17.44 8.68
C ARG A 19 -5.69 16.78 9.38
N GLU A 20 -5.99 15.54 9.00
CA GLU A 20 -7.14 14.79 9.54
C GLU A 20 -6.79 13.91 10.75
N GLY A 21 -5.55 13.97 11.26
CA GLY A 21 -5.12 13.26 12.47
C GLY A 21 -5.02 11.73 12.34
N ARG A 22 -4.80 11.22 11.11
CA ARG A 22 -4.69 9.77 10.80
C ARG A 22 -3.28 9.32 10.43
N ILE A 23 -2.30 10.21 10.56
CA ILE A 23 -0.90 9.94 10.22
C ILE A 23 -0.20 8.95 11.16
N GLY A 24 -0.67 8.80 12.40
CA GLY A 24 -0.10 7.85 13.37
C GLY A 24 1.43 7.99 13.53
N ALA A 25 2.13 6.85 13.49
CA ALA A 25 3.58 6.79 13.62
C ALA A 25 4.32 7.25 12.36
N ALA A 26 3.63 7.39 11.21
CA ALA A 26 4.21 8.04 10.04
C ALA A 26 4.49 9.54 10.26
N SER A 27 4.05 10.13 11.38
CA SER A 27 4.42 11.50 11.78
C SER A 27 5.93 11.72 11.91
N ALA A 28 6.71 10.68 12.24
CA ALA A 28 8.18 10.73 12.26
C ALA A 28 8.77 11.13 10.90
N PHE A 29 8.00 10.98 9.83
CA PHE A 29 8.44 11.35 8.51
C PHE A 29 8.30 12.84 8.22
N LEU A 30 7.44 13.59 8.93
CA LEU A 30 7.02 14.99 8.67
C LEU A 30 8.12 16.07 8.66
N GLY A 31 9.40 15.71 8.78
CA GLY A 31 10.54 16.62 8.65
C GLY A 31 10.73 17.15 7.20
N SER A 32 11.91 16.97 6.61
CA SER A 32 12.28 17.48 5.28
C SER A 32 11.56 16.81 4.09
N MET A 33 10.25 16.50 4.20
CA MET A 33 9.43 15.79 3.20
C MET A 33 9.09 16.58 1.94
N LEU A 34 9.78 17.68 1.65
CA LEU A 34 9.49 18.43 0.44
C LEU A 34 9.74 17.52 -0.77
N GLN A 35 8.68 17.28 -1.56
CA GLN A 35 8.71 16.49 -2.80
C GLN A 35 9.02 14.99 -2.65
N MET A 36 8.57 14.35 -1.58
CA MET A 36 8.62 12.88 -1.43
C MET A 36 7.27 12.23 -1.73
N ARG A 37 7.30 10.97 -2.17
CA ARG A 37 6.16 10.07 -2.41
C ARG A 37 6.19 8.98 -1.33
N PRO A 38 5.65 9.26 -0.14
CA PRO A 38 5.76 8.36 0.99
C PRO A 38 5.06 7.04 0.71
N ILE A 39 5.70 5.96 1.16
CA ILE A 39 5.09 4.65 1.29
C ILE A 39 4.75 4.48 2.77
N VAL A 40 3.49 4.18 3.05
CA VAL A 40 2.99 3.89 4.38
C VAL A 40 2.44 2.47 4.44
N GLY A 41 2.34 1.92 5.65
CA GLY A 41 1.68 0.65 5.92
C GLY A 41 0.84 0.72 7.19
N ILE A 42 0.27 -0.41 7.58
CA ILE A 42 -0.54 -0.54 8.79
C ILE A 42 0.22 -1.41 9.81
N SER A 43 0.36 -0.92 11.05
CA SER A 43 0.96 -1.72 12.11
C SER A 43 0.07 -2.92 12.49
N PRO A 44 0.59 -4.15 12.50
CA PRO A 44 -0.16 -5.36 12.86
C PRO A 44 -0.72 -5.36 14.29
N GLY A 45 -0.15 -4.58 15.22
CA GLY A 45 -0.53 -4.62 16.63
C GLY A 45 -1.63 -3.64 17.03
N HIS A 46 -1.71 -2.49 16.35
CA HIS A 46 -2.57 -1.37 16.77
C HIS A 46 -3.28 -0.68 15.61
N GLY A 47 -3.10 -1.14 14.37
CA GLY A 47 -3.81 -0.63 13.20
C GLY A 47 -3.44 0.80 12.79
N SER A 48 -2.40 1.39 13.39
CA SER A 48 -1.97 2.74 13.08
C SER A 48 -1.14 2.79 11.80
N VAL A 49 -1.23 3.92 11.10
CA VAL A 49 -0.39 4.19 9.92
C VAL A 49 1.07 4.34 10.36
N VAL A 50 1.96 3.60 9.69
CA VAL A 50 3.42 3.62 9.89
C VAL A 50 4.11 4.03 8.60
N GLY A 51 5.20 4.78 8.70
CA GLY A 51 6.02 5.14 7.55
C GLY A 51 6.95 3.98 7.18
N ILE A 52 7.01 3.63 5.90
CA ILE A 52 7.85 2.54 5.38
C ILE A 52 9.05 3.10 4.62
N ALA A 53 8.81 3.93 3.62
CA ALA A 53 9.86 4.52 2.78
C ALA A 53 9.46 5.90 2.25
N ARG A 54 10.43 6.67 1.72
CA ARG A 54 10.20 8.01 1.17
C ARG A 54 10.88 8.27 -0.19
N PRO A 55 10.59 7.50 -1.25
CA PRO A 55 11.15 7.79 -2.58
C PRO A 55 10.66 9.14 -3.11
N ARG A 56 11.46 9.83 -3.92
CA ARG A 56 11.08 11.15 -4.50
C ARG A 56 10.13 11.05 -5.71
N ALA A 57 10.23 9.96 -6.46
CA ALA A 57 9.48 9.77 -7.69
C ALA A 57 8.40 8.68 -7.51
N TRP A 58 7.22 8.90 -8.07
CA TRP A 58 6.08 7.98 -7.96
C TRP A 58 6.44 6.57 -8.44
N ARG A 59 7.01 6.47 -9.64
CA ARG A 59 7.47 5.19 -10.21
C ARG A 59 8.45 4.45 -9.29
N ARG A 60 9.35 5.17 -8.61
CA ARG A 60 10.28 4.56 -7.64
C ARG A 60 9.55 4.09 -6.38
N ALA A 61 8.49 4.79 -5.96
CA ALA A 61 7.67 4.36 -4.84
C ALA A 61 6.87 3.10 -5.15
N VAL A 62 6.23 3.03 -6.33
CA VAL A 62 5.52 1.83 -6.78
C VAL A 62 6.47 0.64 -6.93
N ALA A 63 7.63 0.83 -7.56
CA ALA A 63 8.64 -0.23 -7.69
C ALA A 63 9.16 -0.72 -6.32
N HIS A 64 9.34 0.19 -5.36
CA HIS A 64 9.74 -0.17 -4.00
C HIS A 64 8.61 -0.93 -3.28
N MET A 65 7.36 -0.51 -3.41
CA MET A 65 6.19 -1.23 -2.90
C MET A 65 6.14 -2.66 -3.45
N MET A 66 6.37 -2.85 -4.75
CA MET A 66 6.44 -4.18 -5.37
C MET A 66 7.61 -5.03 -4.85
N GLY A 67 8.74 -4.41 -4.52
CA GLY A 67 9.86 -5.09 -3.85
C GLY A 67 9.49 -5.63 -2.47
N LEU A 68 8.84 -4.79 -1.64
CA LEU A 68 8.37 -5.18 -0.31
C LEU A 68 7.37 -6.33 -0.38
N VAL A 69 6.46 -6.30 -1.35
CA VAL A 69 5.51 -7.39 -1.59
C VAL A 69 6.25 -8.66 -1.97
N ALA A 70 7.23 -8.59 -2.87
CA ALA A 70 8.00 -9.76 -3.29
C ALA A 70 8.75 -10.42 -2.13
N GLU A 71 9.38 -9.63 -1.25
CA GLU A 71 10.06 -10.12 -0.06
C GLU A 71 9.10 -10.87 0.88
N GLN A 72 7.86 -10.39 0.99
CA GLN A 72 6.87 -10.93 1.91
C GLN A 72 6.07 -12.09 1.32
N VAL A 73 5.85 -12.13 0.00
CA VAL A 73 5.12 -13.19 -0.69
C VAL A 73 6.02 -14.38 -0.98
N GLY A 74 7.23 -14.15 -1.52
CA GLY A 74 8.09 -15.21 -2.03
C GLY A 74 7.44 -15.94 -3.21
N GLU A 75 7.46 -17.27 -3.19
CA GLU A 75 6.84 -18.13 -4.23
C GLU A 75 5.43 -18.62 -3.86
N ARG A 76 4.85 -18.15 -2.77
CA ARG A 76 3.55 -18.63 -2.29
C ARG A 76 2.39 -18.04 -3.09
N PRO A 77 1.27 -18.78 -3.24
CA PRO A 77 0.02 -18.23 -3.75
C PRO A 77 -0.43 -17.03 -2.93
N VAL A 78 -0.87 -15.97 -3.62
CA VAL A 78 -1.24 -14.69 -2.99
C VAL A 78 -2.61 -14.23 -3.44
N HIS A 79 -3.37 -13.66 -2.50
CA HIS A 79 -4.62 -12.96 -2.75
C HIS A 79 -4.37 -11.47 -2.57
N VAL A 80 -4.80 -10.66 -3.53
CA VAL A 80 -4.46 -9.23 -3.58
C VAL A 80 -5.68 -8.34 -3.85
N ALA A 81 -5.68 -7.17 -3.23
CA ALA A 81 -6.59 -6.08 -3.55
C ALA A 81 -5.78 -4.82 -3.83
N VAL A 82 -5.85 -4.34 -5.08
CA VAL A 82 -5.32 -3.04 -5.48
C VAL A 82 -6.40 -2.00 -5.21
N GLY A 83 -6.05 -0.96 -4.46
CA GLY A 83 -6.93 0.16 -4.16
C GLY A 83 -6.42 1.44 -4.80
N HIS A 84 -7.31 2.32 -5.26
CA HIS A 84 -6.92 3.61 -5.82
C HIS A 84 -7.86 4.74 -5.43
N GLY A 85 -7.33 5.95 -5.33
CA GLY A 85 -8.08 7.20 -5.31
C GLY A 85 -7.47 8.12 -6.35
N ASP A 86 -8.22 8.46 -7.40
CA ASP A 86 -7.76 9.31 -8.52
C ASP A 86 -6.49 8.81 -9.23
N ARG A 87 -6.34 7.47 -9.31
CA ARG A 87 -5.17 6.74 -9.82
C ARG A 87 -5.56 5.41 -10.52
N GLU A 88 -6.68 5.41 -11.24
CA GLU A 88 -7.25 4.16 -11.81
C GLU A 88 -6.31 3.50 -12.84
N GLU A 89 -5.74 4.28 -13.75
CA GLU A 89 -4.81 3.76 -14.76
C GLU A 89 -3.58 3.11 -14.12
N GLU A 90 -3.01 3.73 -13.09
CA GLU A 90 -1.88 3.15 -12.35
C GLU A 90 -2.29 1.91 -11.55
N ALA A 91 -3.54 1.82 -11.11
CA ALA A 91 -4.07 0.64 -10.41
C ALA A 91 -4.20 -0.56 -11.36
N VAL A 92 -4.70 -0.33 -12.57
CA VAL A 92 -4.77 -1.35 -13.62
C VAL A 92 -3.36 -1.83 -13.98
N ALA A 93 -2.42 -0.91 -14.21
CA ALA A 93 -1.04 -1.27 -14.53
C ALA A 93 -0.36 -2.07 -13.39
N LEU A 94 -0.60 -1.69 -12.13
CA LEU A 94 -0.08 -2.43 -10.97
C LEU A 94 -0.69 -3.83 -10.87
N ALA A 95 -2.00 -3.97 -11.12
CA ALA A 95 -2.70 -5.25 -11.11
C ALA A 95 -2.13 -6.20 -12.18
N GLU A 96 -1.90 -5.70 -13.39
CA GLU A 96 -1.23 -6.45 -14.45
C GLU A 96 0.17 -6.88 -13.99
N GLU A 97 0.99 -5.97 -13.46
CA GLU A 97 2.35 -6.33 -12.99
C GLU A 97 2.32 -7.40 -11.89
N LEU A 98 1.37 -7.33 -10.96
CA LEU A 98 1.17 -8.33 -9.90
C LEU A 98 0.88 -9.72 -10.48
N GLN A 99 -0.06 -9.82 -11.45
CA GLN A 99 -0.41 -11.09 -12.09
C GLN A 99 0.75 -11.68 -12.90
N HIS A 100 1.61 -10.86 -13.48
CA HIS A 100 2.79 -11.34 -14.21
C HIS A 100 3.91 -11.85 -13.28
N ARG A 101 4.01 -11.30 -12.07
CA ARG A 101 5.15 -11.53 -11.18
C ARG A 101 4.91 -12.56 -10.08
N PHE A 102 3.66 -12.80 -9.70
CA PHE A 102 3.30 -13.66 -8.58
C PHE A 102 2.21 -14.70 -8.97
N ASP A 103 2.11 -15.79 -8.21
CA ASP A 103 0.98 -16.73 -8.31
C ASP A 103 -0.26 -16.10 -7.64
N VAL A 104 -0.90 -15.17 -8.36
CA VAL A 104 -2.08 -14.46 -7.88
C VAL A 104 -3.33 -15.31 -8.06
N ARG A 105 -3.96 -15.70 -6.95
CA ARG A 105 -5.18 -16.53 -6.94
C ARG A 105 -6.47 -15.72 -7.05
N GLU A 106 -6.45 -14.53 -6.47
CA GLU A 106 -7.56 -13.60 -6.53
C GLU A 106 -7.01 -12.17 -6.59
N LEU A 107 -7.59 -11.35 -7.47
CA LEU A 107 -7.23 -9.96 -7.62
C LEU A 107 -8.50 -9.11 -7.75
N TYR A 108 -8.59 -8.09 -6.90
CA TYR A 108 -9.58 -7.02 -7.04
C TYR A 108 -8.91 -5.69 -7.28
N ILE A 109 -9.46 -4.88 -8.18
CA ILE A 109 -9.20 -3.44 -8.26
C ILE A 109 -10.38 -2.75 -7.59
N THR A 110 -10.10 -1.88 -6.63
CA THR A 110 -11.08 -1.22 -5.79
C THR A 110 -10.82 0.28 -5.71
N TYR A 111 -11.88 1.05 -5.53
CA TYR A 111 -11.79 2.50 -5.38
C TYR A 111 -11.89 2.92 -3.91
N PHE A 112 -11.07 3.88 -3.50
CA PHE A 112 -11.13 4.52 -2.20
C PHE A 112 -12.35 5.43 -2.15
N THR A 113 -13.30 5.10 -1.27
CA THR A 113 -14.48 5.93 -1.06
C THR A 113 -14.12 7.39 -0.76
N PRO A 114 -15.01 8.36 -1.02
CA PRO A 114 -14.72 9.78 -0.77
C PRO A 114 -14.24 10.08 0.67
N VAL A 115 -14.75 9.33 1.66
CA VAL A 115 -14.31 9.46 3.07
C VAL A 115 -12.85 9.04 3.22
N MET A 116 -12.44 7.91 2.62
CA MET A 116 -11.05 7.47 2.64
C MET A 116 -10.15 8.45 1.87
N GLY A 117 -10.61 8.95 0.72
CA GLY A 117 -9.91 9.94 -0.10
C GLY A 117 -9.66 11.26 0.65
N THR A 118 -10.57 11.68 1.54
CA THR A 118 -10.39 12.89 2.36
C THR A 118 -9.16 12.79 3.27
N HIS A 119 -8.89 11.59 3.79
CA HIS A 119 -7.76 11.33 4.68
C HIS A 119 -6.45 11.05 3.94
N THR A 120 -6.51 10.54 2.72
CA THR A 120 -5.33 10.04 2.00
C THR A 120 -4.91 10.91 0.81
N GLY A 121 -5.82 11.70 0.26
CA GLY A 121 -5.66 12.34 -1.05
C GLY A 121 -5.60 11.30 -2.17
N PRO A 122 -5.05 11.66 -3.34
CA PRO A 122 -4.76 10.69 -4.38
C PRO A 122 -3.79 9.61 -3.88
N VAL A 123 -4.12 8.36 -4.15
CA VAL A 123 -3.46 7.19 -3.52
C VAL A 123 -3.48 5.98 -4.43
N LEU A 124 -2.41 5.19 -4.34
CA LEU A 124 -2.39 3.82 -4.82
C LEU A 124 -2.04 2.91 -3.65
N SER A 125 -2.86 1.90 -3.38
CA SER A 125 -2.68 0.97 -2.27
C SER A 125 -2.70 -0.48 -2.73
N LEU A 126 -2.06 -1.33 -1.96
CA LEU A 126 -2.04 -2.76 -2.17
C LEU A 126 -2.23 -3.45 -0.82
N SER A 127 -3.28 -4.25 -0.72
CA SER A 127 -3.52 -5.16 0.40
C SER A 127 -3.36 -6.59 -0.07
N PHE A 128 -2.74 -7.44 0.74
CA PHE A 128 -2.51 -8.83 0.35
C PHE A 128 -2.36 -9.76 1.55
N TYR A 129 -2.60 -11.05 1.31
CA TYR A 129 -2.20 -12.13 2.19
C TYR A 129 -1.79 -13.34 1.36
N VAL A 130 -0.89 -14.16 1.90
CA VAL A 130 -0.49 -15.43 1.28
C VAL A 130 -1.31 -16.58 1.84
N GLU A 131 -1.58 -17.58 1.01
CA GLU A 131 -2.12 -18.85 1.52
C GLU A 131 -1.09 -19.52 2.43
N GLU A 132 -1.55 -20.04 3.57
CA GLU A 132 -0.71 -20.95 4.36
C GLU A 132 -0.68 -22.31 3.66
N SER A 133 0.50 -22.93 3.60
CA SER A 133 0.59 -24.35 3.30
C SER A 133 -0.35 -25.08 4.24
N THR A 134 -1.38 -25.74 3.72
CA THR A 134 -2.23 -26.58 4.55
C THR A 134 -1.31 -27.59 5.25
N PRO A 135 -1.30 -27.70 6.59
CA PRO A 135 -0.52 -28.75 7.23
C PRO A 135 -1.14 -30.08 6.80
N THR A 136 -0.39 -30.85 6.01
CA THR A 136 -0.70 -32.26 5.71
C THR A 136 -0.77 -33.09 6.98
#